data_AF-A0A2U3JZX3-F1
#
_entry.id   AF-A0A2U3JZX3-F1
#
_cell.length_a   1.000
_cell.length_b   1.000
_cell.length_c   1.000
_cell.angle_alpha   90.00
_cell.angle_beta   90.00
_cell.angle_gamma   90.00
#
_symmetry.space_group_name_H-M   'P 1'
#
loop_
_entity.id
_entity.type
_entity.pdbx_description
1 polymer ?
#
loop_
_entity_poly.entity_id
_entity_poly.type
_entity_poly.pdbx_seq_one_letter_code
_entity_poly.pdbx_strand_id
1 'polypeptide(L)'
;MTNLLIENGLNVRLEAPKVKRSNPFTAHRSLLTVFIVCFAIGFLGAVAALAEPPRIIISQTGYNFGELSEMTPFSHDFIVKNSGKTTLAIADVKPS
;
A
#
# COMPACT_ATOMS: atom_id res chain seq x y z
N MET A 1 10.52 -8.01 -99.15
CA MET A 1 9.80 -6.78 -98.76
C MET A 1 9.38 -6.93 -97.31
N THR A 2 10.02 -6.14 -96.45
CA THR A 2 9.62 -5.70 -95.09
C THR A 2 8.63 -6.55 -94.28
N ASN A 3 9.11 -7.20 -93.23
CA ASN A 3 8.36 -7.39 -91.99
C ASN A 3 9.17 -6.76 -90.85
N LEU A 4 8.82 -5.51 -90.55
CA LEU A 4 9.15 -4.85 -89.29
C LEU A 4 7.86 -4.85 -88.48
N LEU A 5 7.86 -5.53 -87.33
CA LEU A 5 7.16 -5.02 -86.15
C LEU A 5 7.78 -5.67 -84.92
N ILE A 6 8.57 -4.83 -84.26
CA ILE A 6 9.21 -5.04 -82.96
C ILE A 6 8.10 -4.92 -81.92
N GLU A 7 7.86 -5.96 -81.13
CA GLU A 7 7.23 -5.82 -79.82
C GLU A 7 8.19 -6.32 -78.74
N ASN A 8 9.21 -5.49 -78.48
CA ASN A 8 9.95 -5.53 -77.23
C ASN A 8 9.12 -4.79 -76.18
N GLY A 9 8.57 -5.51 -75.21
CA GLY A 9 7.83 -4.91 -74.09
C GLY A 9 8.09 -5.63 -72.78
N LEU A 10 9.29 -5.51 -72.21
CA LEU A 10 9.56 -5.94 -70.83
C LEU A 10 9.01 -4.89 -69.87
N ASN A 11 7.88 -5.18 -69.23
CA ASN A 11 7.32 -4.33 -68.17
C ASN A 11 8.12 -4.51 -66.87
N VAL A 12 9.05 -3.59 -66.57
CA VAL A 12 9.75 -3.54 -65.29
C VAL A 12 8.91 -2.72 -64.30
N ARG A 13 8.19 -3.39 -63.41
CA ARG A 13 7.43 -2.76 -62.32
C ARG A 13 8.35 -2.50 -61.14
N LEU A 14 8.78 -1.25 -60.97
CA LEU A 14 9.54 -0.80 -59.80
C LEU A 14 8.57 -0.57 -58.64
N GLU A 15 8.53 -1.49 -57.66
CA GLU A 15 7.87 -1.21 -56.38
C GLU A 15 8.79 -0.37 -55.49
N ALA A 16 8.34 0.83 -55.14
CA ALA A 16 9.07 1.70 -54.23
C ALA A 16 9.21 1.04 -52.83
N PRO A 17 10.36 1.18 -52.15
CA PRO A 17 10.51 0.65 -50.80
C PRO A 17 9.52 1.33 -49.84
N LYS A 18 8.77 0.54 -49.08
CA LYS A 18 7.87 1.06 -48.05
C LYS A 18 8.68 1.71 -46.93
N VAL A 19 8.80 3.03 -46.96
CA VAL A 19 9.44 3.81 -45.89
C VAL A 19 8.48 3.90 -44.69
N LYS A 20 8.81 3.20 -43.61
CA LYS A 20 8.06 3.24 -42.35
C LYS A 20 8.34 4.58 -41.64
N ARG A 21 7.53 5.60 -41.91
CA ARG A 21 7.60 6.87 -41.16
C ARG A 21 7.12 6.64 -39.73
N SER A 22 8.04 6.64 -38.77
CA SER A 22 7.70 6.61 -37.35
C SER A 22 7.22 7.99 -36.90
N ASN A 23 6.04 8.05 -36.28
CA ASN A 23 5.47 9.29 -35.78
C ASN A 23 6.14 9.68 -34.45
N PRO A 24 6.73 10.89 -34.32
CA PRO A 24 7.40 11.32 -33.08
C PRO A 24 6.40 11.60 -31.93
N PHE A 25 5.11 11.71 -32.24
CA PHE A 25 4.07 12.09 -31.28
C PHE A 25 3.56 10.93 -30.39
N THR A 26 4.03 9.70 -30.59
CA THR A 26 3.61 8.52 -29.81
C THR A 26 4.40 8.38 -28.50
N ALA A 27 5.53 9.07 -28.35
CA ALA A 27 6.39 8.98 -27.16
C ALA A 27 5.76 9.61 -25.90
N HIS A 28 5.11 10.78 -26.03
CA HIS A 28 4.52 11.48 -24.89
C HIS A 28 3.30 10.76 -24.29
N ARG A 29 2.54 10.02 -25.11
CA ARG A 29 1.40 9.21 -24.66
C ARG A 29 1.86 7.97 -23.90
N SER A 30 3.00 7.39 -24.29
CA SER A 30 3.60 6.23 -23.60
C SER A 30 4.20 6.59 -22.25
N LEU A 31 4.83 7.78 -22.12
CA LEU A 31 5.36 8.28 -20.85
C LEU A 31 4.26 8.52 -19.81
N LEU A 32 3.14 9.12 -20.24
CA LEU A 32 1.99 9.40 -19.37
C LEU A 32 1.39 8.11 -18.80
N THR A 33 1.32 7.04 -19.61
CA THR A 33 0.81 5.74 -19.16
C THR A 33 1.72 5.09 -18.11
N VAL A 34 3.05 5.17 -18.27
CA VAL A 34 4.00 4.64 -17.27
C VAL A 34 3.86 5.37 -15.93
N PHE A 35 3.67 6.69 -15.97
CA PHE A 35 3.48 7.50 -14.75
C PHE A 35 2.21 7.11 -13.98
N ILE A 36 1.10 6.85 -14.69
CA ILE A 36 -0.18 6.44 -14.09
C ILE A 36 -0.08 5.02 -13.50
N VAL A 37 0.60 4.10 -14.20
CA VAL A 37 0.81 2.73 -13.72
C VAL A 37 1.71 2.71 -12.49
N CYS A 38 2.79 3.49 -12.48
CA CYS A 38 3.66 3.62 -11.30
C CYS A 38 2.93 4.23 -10.10
N PHE A 39 2.04 5.21 -10.31
CA PHE A 39 1.23 5.79 -9.25
C PHE A 39 0.20 4.80 -8.68
N ALA A 40 -0.45 4.00 -9.54
CA ALA A 40 -1.39 2.96 -9.11
C ALA A 40 -0.72 1.80 -8.35
N ILE A 41 0.51 1.42 -8.72
CA ILE A 41 1.28 0.35 -8.05
C ILE A 41 1.91 0.86 -6.74
N GLY A 42 2.36 2.11 -6.69
CA GLY A 42 2.99 2.71 -5.50
C GLY A 42 2.01 3.06 -4.36
N PHE A 43 0.71 3.17 -4.64
CA PHE A 43 -0.29 3.59 -3.65
C PHE A 43 -0.93 2.44 -2.84
N LEU A 44 -0.54 1.19 -3.09
CA LEU A 44 -1.14 0.03 -2.39
C LEU A 44 -0.53 -0.24 -0.99
N GLY A 45 0.42 0.59 -0.54
CA GLY A 45 1.25 0.28 0.63
C GLY A 45 1.31 1.37 1.68
N ALA A 46 0.19 1.80 2.26
CA ALA A 46 0.17 2.46 3.58
C ALA A 46 -1.27 2.68 4.10
N VAL A 47 -1.87 1.66 4.71
CA VAL A 47 -3.09 1.83 5.54
C VAL A 47 -2.92 1.33 6.98
N ALA A 48 -1.71 0.90 7.37
CA ALA A 48 -1.51 0.17 8.62
C ALA A 48 -1.27 1.02 9.88
N ALA A 49 -1.41 2.36 9.86
CA ALA A 49 -0.89 3.20 10.95
C ALA A 49 -1.89 4.18 11.61
N LEU A 50 -3.20 3.91 11.59
CA LEU A 50 -4.21 4.74 12.29
C LEU A 50 -4.83 4.06 13.53
N ALA A 51 -4.25 2.97 14.03
CA ALA A 51 -4.77 2.35 15.25
C ALA A 51 -4.43 3.21 16.47
N GLU A 52 -5.46 3.67 17.19
CA GLU A 52 -5.24 4.42 18.44
C GLU A 52 -4.58 3.53 19.50
N PRO A 53 -3.56 4.03 20.21
CA PRO A 53 -2.82 3.25 21.21
C PRO A 53 -3.73 2.85 22.39
N PRO A 54 -3.34 1.84 23.19
CA PRO A 54 -4.09 1.47 24.38
C PRO A 54 -3.97 2.60 25.40
N ARG A 55 -5.01 2.81 26.20
CA ARG A 55 -5.04 3.89 27.21
C ARG A 55 -5.53 3.34 28.53
N ILE A 56 -4.62 3.26 29.50
CA ILE A 56 -4.94 2.76 30.84
C ILE A 56 -5.59 3.86 31.71
N ILE A 57 -6.63 3.49 32.43
CA ILE A 57 -7.26 4.29 33.48
C ILE A 57 -7.33 3.41 34.72
N ILE A 58 -6.80 3.91 35.84
CA ILE A 58 -6.76 3.22 37.12
C ILE A 58 -7.62 4.04 38.11
N SER A 59 -8.57 3.40 38.78
CA SER A 59 -9.50 4.09 39.69
C SER A 59 -8.81 4.65 40.94
N GLN A 60 -7.79 3.95 41.43
CA GLN A 60 -7.02 4.30 42.62
C GLN A 60 -5.62 3.68 42.53
N THR A 61 -4.59 4.41 42.95
CA THR A 61 -3.19 3.94 42.86
C THR A 61 -2.68 3.31 44.16
N GLY A 62 -3.48 3.36 45.23
CA GLY A 62 -3.15 2.77 46.51
C GLY A 62 -4.40 2.57 47.36
N TYR A 63 -4.28 1.71 48.36
CA TYR A 63 -5.31 1.45 49.35
C TYR A 63 -4.66 1.23 50.71
N ASN A 64 -5.23 1.83 51.76
CA ASN A 64 -4.79 1.63 53.12
C ASN A 64 -5.77 0.67 53.81
N PHE A 65 -5.28 -0.50 54.19
CA PHE A 65 -6.07 -1.51 54.89
C PHE A 65 -6.38 -1.14 56.36
N GLY A 66 -5.72 -0.12 56.91
CA GLY A 66 -5.93 0.33 58.28
C GLY A 66 -5.42 -0.69 59.31
N GLU A 67 -6.11 -0.77 60.45
CA GLU A 67 -5.82 -1.74 61.49
C GLU A 67 -6.42 -3.10 61.11
N LEU A 68 -5.55 -4.07 60.85
CA LEU A 68 -5.93 -5.44 60.52
C LEU A 68 -6.09 -6.25 61.81
N SER A 69 -7.16 -7.04 61.90
CA SER A 69 -7.29 -8.06 62.94
C SER A 69 -6.88 -9.43 62.39
N GLU A 70 -6.22 -10.25 63.23
CA GLU A 70 -5.56 -11.50 62.80
C GLU A 70 -6.50 -12.60 62.30
N MET A 71 -7.81 -12.46 62.51
CA MET A 71 -8.78 -13.54 62.25
C MET A 71 -9.46 -13.51 60.88
N THR A 72 -9.21 -12.48 60.05
CA THR A 72 -9.93 -12.34 58.78
C THR A 72 -9.01 -12.00 57.61
N PRO A 73 -9.09 -12.72 56.47
CA PRO A 73 -8.42 -12.28 55.26
C PRO A 73 -9.09 -11.02 54.71
N PHE A 74 -8.29 -9.98 54.46
CA PHE A 74 -8.74 -8.74 53.84
C PHE A 74 -8.31 -8.72 52.37
N SER A 75 -9.21 -8.29 51.49
CA SER A 75 -8.95 -8.15 50.05
C SER A 75 -9.48 -6.82 49.59
N HIS A 76 -8.79 -6.22 48.61
CA HIS A 76 -9.21 -4.98 47.97
C HIS A 76 -8.94 -5.05 46.48
N ASP A 77 -9.95 -4.70 45.69
CA ASP A 77 -9.89 -4.79 44.23
C ASP A 77 -9.48 -3.45 43.61
N PHE A 78 -8.50 -3.49 42.72
CA PHE A 78 -8.12 -2.37 41.87
C PHE A 78 -8.78 -2.50 40.50
N ILE A 79 -9.54 -1.47 40.10
CA ILE A 79 -10.23 -1.45 38.82
C ILE A 79 -9.32 -0.79 37.78
N VAL A 80 -8.95 -1.57 36.76
CA VAL A 80 -8.14 -1.12 35.62
C VAL A 80 -9.00 -1.18 34.36
N LYS A 81 -9.06 -0.08 33.62
CA LYS A 81 -9.83 0.04 32.37
C LYS A 81 -8.93 0.42 31.20
N ASN A 82 -9.06 -0.30 30.09
CA ASN A 82 -8.55 0.14 28.80
C ASN A 82 -9.59 1.02 28.11
N SER A 83 -9.24 2.27 27.85
CA SER A 83 -10.04 3.27 27.12
C SER A 83 -9.52 3.54 25.70
N GLY A 84 -8.45 2.86 25.29
CA GLY A 84 -7.93 2.92 23.92
C GLY A 84 -8.62 1.93 22.98
N LYS A 85 -8.25 1.96 21.69
CA LYS A 85 -8.84 1.09 20.66
C LYS A 85 -8.03 -0.18 20.37
N THR A 86 -6.85 -0.29 20.95
CA THR A 86 -5.96 -1.45 20.83
C THR A 86 -5.84 -2.20 22.15
N THR A 87 -5.43 -3.46 22.10
CA THR A 87 -5.31 -4.34 23.27
C THR A 87 -4.31 -3.80 24.28
N LEU A 88 -4.72 -3.70 25.55
CA LEU A 88 -3.84 -3.40 26.67
C LEU A 88 -3.35 -4.72 27.28
N ALA A 89 -2.05 -5.00 27.15
CA ALA A 89 -1.40 -6.11 27.82
C ALA A 89 -0.84 -5.65 29.17
N ILE A 90 -1.23 -6.32 30.25
CA ILE A 90 -0.71 -6.08 31.61
C ILE A 90 0.24 -7.24 31.93
N ALA A 91 1.49 -6.91 32.24
CA ALA A 91 2.54 -7.87 32.59
C ALA A 91 3.28 -7.40 33.85
N ASP A 92 4.02 -8.32 34.47
CA ASP A 92 4.91 -8.03 35.61
C ASP A 92 4.24 -7.36 36.83
N VAL A 93 3.05 -7.84 37.22
CA VAL A 93 2.37 -7.38 38.43
C VAL A 93 3.15 -7.82 39.67
N LYS A 94 3.60 -6.87 40.48
CA LYS A 94 4.36 -7.12 41.71
C LYS A 94 3.69 -6.43 42.91
N PRO A 95 3.57 -7.10 44.07
CA PRO A 95 3.25 -6.42 45.30
C PRO A 95 4.41 -5.49 45.70
N SER A 96 4.08 -4.31 46.21
CA SER A 96 5.02 -3.32 46.75
C SER A 96 5.02 -3.32 48.27
#